data_AF-A0A0N8SSX1-F1
#
_entry.id   AF-A0A0N8SSX1-F1
#
_cell.length_a   1.000
_cell.length_b   1.000
_cell.length_c   1.000
_cell.angle_alpha   90.00
_cell.angle_beta   90.00
_cell.angle_gamma   90.00
#
_symmetry.space_group_name_H-M   'P 1'
#
loop_
_entity.id
_entity.type
_entity.pdbx_description
1 polymer ?
#
loop_
_entity_poly.entity_id
_entity_poly.type
_entity_poly.pdbx_seq_one_letter_code
_entity_poly.pdbx_strand_id
1 'polypeptide(L)'
;MSSKDLEAKKRHHYVWANYLARWSSGTKNVFYSTKTGKIAHDSMRGIVADDYFYKTTLLTSKHVELIKSISRQSPDHLRQHHMSYLRRR
;
A
#
# COMPACT_ATOMS: atom_id res chain seq x y z
N MET A 1 6.37 -28.76 -5.89
CA MET A 1 5.73 -27.90 -4.86
C MET A 1 5.85 -26.47 -5.32
N SER A 2 4.75 -25.73 -5.55
CA SER A 2 4.85 -24.28 -5.75
C SER A 2 5.10 -23.63 -4.39
N SER A 3 6.02 -22.67 -4.33
CA SER A 3 6.24 -21.89 -3.11
C SER A 3 5.14 -20.84 -3.00
N LYS A 4 4.07 -21.14 -2.28
CA LYS A 4 2.94 -20.22 -2.02
C LYS A 4 3.40 -18.86 -1.48
N ASP A 5 4.54 -18.81 -0.80
CA ASP A 5 5.10 -17.57 -0.25
C ASP A 5 5.66 -16.62 -1.32
N LEU A 6 5.92 -17.12 -2.53
CA LEU A 6 6.35 -16.30 -3.68
C LEU A 6 5.18 -15.74 -4.49
N GLU A 7 3.95 -16.15 -4.20
CA GLU A 7 2.78 -15.65 -4.91
C GLU A 7 2.47 -14.20 -4.48
N ALA A 8 2.25 -13.33 -5.47
CA ALA A 8 1.84 -11.96 -5.21
C ALA A 8 0.47 -11.95 -4.51
N LYS A 9 0.45 -11.60 -3.23
CA LYS A 9 -0.79 -11.50 -2.46
C LYS A 9 -1.64 -10.37 -3.04
N LYS A 10 -2.87 -10.70 -3.46
CA LYS A 10 -3.82 -9.71 -3.98
C LYS A 10 -4.48 -8.93 -2.84
N ARG A 11 -5.10 -9.64 -1.90
CA ARG A 11 -5.90 -9.07 -0.82
C ARG A 11 -5.06 -8.79 0.43
N HIS A 12 -4.90 -7.53 0.82
CA HIS A 12 -4.05 -7.11 1.93
C HIS A 12 -4.88 -6.67 3.14
N HIS A 13 -5.05 -7.57 4.10
CA HIS A 13 -5.74 -7.28 5.37
C HIS A 13 -4.78 -7.04 6.54
N TYR A 14 -3.50 -7.42 6.41
CA TYR A 14 -2.53 -7.37 7.52
C TYR A 14 -2.21 -5.95 8.00
N VAL A 15 -2.19 -4.99 7.07
CA VAL A 15 -1.97 -3.57 7.39
C VAL A 15 -3.09 -3.07 8.30
N TRP A 16 -4.33 -3.30 7.90
CA TRP A 16 -5.51 -2.93 8.68
C TRP A 16 -5.60 -3.68 10.01
N ALA A 17 -5.28 -4.98 10.02
CA ALA A 17 -5.22 -5.75 11.25
C ALA A 17 -4.21 -5.16 12.25
N ASN A 18 -3.06 -4.64 11.80
CA ASN A 18 -2.09 -3.99 12.66
C ASN A 18 -2.64 -2.68 13.26
N TYR A 19 -3.28 -1.84 12.45
CA TYR A 19 -3.85 -0.58 12.93
C TYR A 19 -5.05 -0.79 13.88
N LEU A 20 -5.93 -1.74 13.55
CA LEU A 20 -7.15 -2.02 14.29
C LEU A 20 -6.96 -2.95 15.49
N ALA A 21 -5.79 -3.59 15.63
CA ALA A 21 -5.49 -4.44 16.79
C ALA A 21 -5.67 -3.69 18.11
N ARG A 22 -5.40 -2.38 18.16
CA ARG A 22 -5.58 -1.56 19.37
C ARG A 22 -7.04 -1.33 19.75
N TRP A 23 -7.95 -1.49 18.80
CA TRP A 23 -9.40 -1.38 19.01
C TRP A 23 -10.05 -2.75 19.25
N SER A 24 -9.29 -3.81 19.07
CA SER A 24 -9.66 -5.13 19.55
C SER A 24 -9.30 -5.26 21.02
N SER A 25 -10.22 -5.75 21.85
CA SER A 25 -9.96 -6.01 23.28
C SER A 25 -9.11 -7.26 23.47
N GLY A 26 -7.92 -7.31 22.84
CA GLY A 26 -7.02 -8.46 22.85
C GLY A 26 -7.45 -9.64 21.97
N THR A 27 -8.39 -9.44 21.03
CA THR A 27 -8.87 -10.48 20.11
C THR A 27 -8.59 -10.12 18.65
N LYS A 28 -8.99 -10.97 17.70
CA LYS A 28 -8.90 -10.65 16.26
C LYS A 28 -10.14 -9.93 15.73
N ASN A 29 -11.10 -9.66 16.61
CA ASN A 29 -12.41 -9.13 16.27
C ASN A 29 -12.53 -7.69 16.76
N VAL A 30 -13.28 -6.89 16.01
CA VAL A 30 -13.55 -5.48 16.32
C VAL A 30 -15.03 -5.18 16.16
N PHE A 31 -15.52 -4.23 16.97
CA PHE A 31 -16.86 -3.70 16.82
C PHE A 31 -16.89 -2.65 15.71
N TYR A 32 -17.91 -2.69 14.85
CA TYR A 32 -18.11 -1.70 13.78
C TYR A 32 -19.59 -1.51 13.45
N SER A 33 -19.92 -0.40 12.81
CA SER A 33 -21.27 -0.14 12.30
C SER A 33 -21.42 -0.64 10.87
N THR A 34 -22.45 -1.43 10.61
CA THR A 34 -22.80 -1.89 9.26
C THR A 34 -23.41 -0.74 8.43
N LYS A 35 -23.52 -0.93 7.10
CA LYS A 35 -24.20 0.03 6.20
C LYS A 35 -25.64 0.35 6.61
N THR A 36 -26.27 -0.54 7.38
CA THR A 36 -27.66 -0.39 7.88
C THR A 36 -27.73 0.24 9.29
N GLY A 37 -26.60 0.65 9.87
CA GLY A 37 -26.54 1.26 11.21
C GLY A 37 -26.51 0.29 12.38
N LYS A 38 -26.60 -1.03 12.14
CA LYS A 38 -26.45 -2.05 13.20
C LYS A 38 -24.98 -2.19 13.64
N ILE A 39 -24.77 -2.50 14.92
CA ILE A 39 -23.45 -2.84 15.47
C ILE A 39 -23.16 -4.32 15.19
N ALA A 40 -21.98 -4.60 14.63
CA ALA A 40 -21.48 -5.93 14.37
C ALA A 40 -20.12 -6.14 15.07
N HIS A 41 -19.76 -7.40 15.31
CA HIS A 41 -18.52 -7.80 15.94
C HIS A 41 -17.92 -8.98 15.17
N ASP A 42 -16.88 -8.72 14.38
CA ASP A 42 -16.31 -9.71 13.46
C ASP A 42 -14.80 -9.52 13.29
N SER A 43 -14.14 -10.46 12.63
CA SER A 43 -12.72 -10.45 12.36
C SER A 43 -12.31 -9.25 11.50
N MET A 44 -11.26 -8.56 11.93
CA MET A 44 -10.63 -7.47 11.16
C MET A 44 -10.29 -7.87 9.73
N ARG A 45 -9.97 -9.15 9.49
CA ARG A 45 -9.63 -9.68 8.15
C ARG A 45 -10.80 -9.66 7.17
N GLY A 46 -12.02 -9.79 7.68
CA GLY A 46 -13.25 -9.77 6.91
C GLY A 46 -13.80 -8.36 6.70
N ILE A 47 -13.50 -7.45 7.62
CA ILE A 47 -14.06 -6.09 7.64
C ILE A 47 -13.29 -5.15 6.70
N VAL A 48 -11.96 -5.19 6.74
CA VAL A 48 -11.11 -4.27 5.97
C VAL A 48 -9.96 -5.02 5.31
N ALA A 49 -9.94 -4.92 3.98
CA ALA A 49 -8.86 -5.40 3.16
C ALA A 49 -8.84 -4.59 1.86
N ASP A 50 -7.64 -4.22 1.43
CA ASP A 50 -7.46 -3.57 0.14
C ASP A 50 -6.77 -4.52 -0.83
N ASP A 51 -7.34 -4.61 -2.02
CA ASP A 51 -6.71 -5.32 -3.12
C ASP A 51 -5.55 -4.49 -3.66
N TYR A 52 -4.41 -5.15 -3.88
CA TYR A 52 -3.20 -4.55 -4.43
C TYR A 52 -2.66 -3.35 -3.63
N PHE A 53 -2.81 -3.35 -2.30
CA PHE A 53 -2.37 -2.25 -1.41
C PHE A 53 -0.94 -1.75 -1.69
N TYR A 54 0.02 -2.65 -1.93
CA TYR A 54 1.41 -2.29 -2.24
C TYR A 54 1.72 -2.16 -3.73
N LYS A 55 0.73 -2.27 -4.61
CA LYS A 55 0.96 -2.17 -6.06
C LYS A 55 1.28 -0.73 -6.41
N THR A 56 2.50 -0.53 -6.88
CA THR A 56 2.91 0.75 -7.47
C THR A 56 2.22 0.95 -8.81
N THR A 57 1.74 2.17 -9.05
CA THR A 57 1.18 2.57 -10.34
C THR A 57 2.28 3.09 -11.26
N LEU A 58 2.05 2.99 -12.57
CA LEU A 58 2.97 3.56 -13.54
C LEU A 58 3.05 5.08 -13.37
N LEU A 59 4.26 5.63 -13.44
CA LEU A 59 4.46 7.06 -13.49
C LEU A 59 3.79 7.64 -14.75
N THR A 60 3.00 8.68 -14.56
CA THR A 60 2.45 9.49 -15.65
C THR A 60 3.53 10.45 -16.18
N SER A 61 3.31 11.00 -17.38
CA SER A 61 4.22 12.02 -17.94
C SER A 61 4.41 13.21 -17.00
N LYS A 62 3.33 13.66 -16.33
CA LYS A 62 3.38 14.75 -15.32
C LYS A 62 4.24 14.40 -14.12
N HIS A 63 4.16 13.17 -13.61
CA HIS A 63 5.03 12.72 -12.52
C HIS A 63 6.50 12.74 -12.94
N VAL A 64 6.80 12.27 -14.16
CA VAL A 64 8.16 12.26 -14.71
C VAL A 64 8.70 13.68 -14.87
N GLU A 65 7.89 14.62 -15.34
CA GLU A 65 8.26 16.04 -15.44
C GLU A 65 8.58 16.66 -14.09
N LEU A 66 7.74 16.40 -13.07
CA LEU A 66 7.96 16.88 -11.71
C LEU A 66 9.25 16.31 -11.10
N ILE A 67 9.51 15.00 -11.28
CA ILE A 67 10.76 14.38 -10.82
C ILE A 67 11.96 15.04 -11.49
N LYS A 68 11.88 15.29 -12.81
CA LYS A 68 12.95 15.98 -13.54
C LYS A 68 13.15 17.42 -13.05
N SER A 69 12.08 18.16 -12.75
CA SER A 69 12.19 19.54 -12.27
C SER A 69 12.81 19.64 -10.88
N ILE A 70 12.47 18.71 -9.98
CA ILE A 70 13.08 18.62 -8.65
C ILE A 70 14.54 18.18 -8.77
N SER A 71 14.82 17.16 -9.58
CA SER A 71 16.18 16.63 -9.78
C SER A 71 17.16 17.67 -10.36
N ARG A 72 16.67 18.65 -11.13
CA ARG A 72 17.49 19.78 -11.64
C ARG A 72 18.07 20.66 -10.53
N GLN A 73 17.50 20.64 -9.33
CA GLN A 73 17.99 21.41 -8.19
C GLN A 73 19.08 20.67 -7.42
N SER A 74 19.34 19.39 -7.76
CA SER A 74 20.41 18.60 -7.16
C SER A 74 21.75 18.82 -7.88
N PRO A 75 22.88 18.63 -7.19
CA PRO A 75 24.21 18.51 -7.82
C PRO A 75 24.24 17.53 -8.99
N ASP A 76 25.10 17.79 -9.97
CA ASP A 76 25.10 17.06 -11.25
C ASP A 76 25.25 15.53 -11.08
N HIS A 77 26.09 15.07 -10.17
CA HIS A 77 26.28 13.64 -9.90
C HIS A 77 24.98 12.99 -9.39
N LEU A 78 24.26 13.63 -8.47
CA LEU A 78 22.97 13.13 -7.96
C LEU A 78 21.89 13.18 -9.04
N ARG A 79 21.86 14.24 -9.84
CA ARG A 79 20.94 14.36 -10.98
C ARG A 79 21.16 13.23 -11.99
N GLN A 80 22.41 12.89 -12.29
CA GLN A 80 22.72 11.75 -13.18
C GLN A 80 22.19 10.43 -12.61
N HIS A 81 22.38 10.17 -11.31
CA HIS A 81 21.81 9.02 -10.63
C HIS A 81 20.27 9.01 -10.73
N HIS A 82 19.60 10.10 -10.39
CA HIS A 82 18.14 10.22 -10.51
C HIS A 82 17.65 9.90 -11.92
N MET A 83 18.32 10.43 -12.96
CA MET A 83 17.94 10.19 -14.35
C MET A 83 18.18 8.75 -14.79
N SER A 84 19.15 8.04 -14.21
CA SER A 84 19.39 6.62 -14.50
C SER A 84 18.20 5.73 -14.12
N TYR A 85 17.51 6.03 -13.00
CA TYR A 85 16.32 5.30 -12.56
C TYR A 85 15.12 5.51 -13.47
N LEU A 86 15.04 6.65 -14.17
CA LEU A 86 13.96 6.95 -15.10
C LEU A 86 14.17 6.37 -16.51
N ARG A 87 15.41 5.96 -16.84
CA ARG A 87 15.78 5.40 -18.16
C ARG A 87 15.56 3.88 -18.25
N ARG A 88 15.55 3.17 -17.12
CA ARG A 88 15.26 1.73 -17.09
C ARG A 88 13.76 1.49 -17.20
N ARG A 89 13.26 1.36 -18.43
CA ARG A 89 12.08 0.58 -18.76
C ARG A 89 12.46 -0.50 -19.76
#